data_AF-A0A4S2HBV2-F1
#
_entry.id   AF-A0A4S2HBV2-F1
#
_cell.length_a   1.000
_cell.length_b   1.000
_cell.length_c   1.000
_cell.angle_alpha   90.00
_cell.angle_beta   90.00
_cell.angle_gamma   90.00
#
_symmetry.space_group_name_H-M   'P 1'
#
loop_
_entity.id
_entity.type
_entity.pdbx_description
1 polymer ?
#
loop_
_entity_poly.entity_id
_entity_poly.type
_entity_poly.pdbx_seq_one_letter_code
_entity_poly.pdbx_strand_id
1 'polypeptide(L)'
;MKRILTIALAAIAVSCTSYGDMGLAGGVSDRQIGERMWDIRSNGSAFANLTQIEDYIYLRAAEIGRANGFSHFTPLSEASGYEEHLYTDNTETFSTTTDCYGRSCKTEGTVTGPSTSSYRTPHADARILFFTPAEYDDLPAEERVYMMSVDAIWNDLAPRYIPETREG
;
A
#
# COMPACT_ATOMS: atom_id res chain seq x y z
N MET A 1 -26.33 -21.23 -7.86
CA MET A 1 -25.26 -21.62 -6.92
C MET A 1 -23.86 -21.50 -7.54
N LYS A 2 -23.57 -22.12 -8.70
CA LYS A 2 -22.26 -21.98 -9.39
C LYS A 2 -21.83 -20.53 -9.69
N ARG A 3 -22.77 -19.65 -10.08
CA ARG A 3 -22.48 -18.23 -10.39
C ARG A 3 -22.15 -17.37 -9.16
N ILE A 4 -22.67 -17.72 -7.97
CA ILE A 4 -22.38 -17.00 -6.72
C ILE A 4 -20.97 -17.34 -6.23
N LEU A 5 -20.55 -18.59 -6.39
CA LEU A 5 -19.18 -19.04 -6.07
C LEU A 5 -18.13 -18.33 -6.93
N THR A 6 -18.42 -18.07 -8.22
CA THR A 6 -17.51 -17.35 -9.12
C THR A 6 -17.36 -15.87 -8.77
N ILE A 7 -18.45 -15.22 -8.33
CA ILE A 7 -18.41 -13.81 -7.88
C ILE A 7 -17.66 -13.69 -6.55
N ALA A 8 -17.85 -14.62 -5.62
CA ALA A 8 -17.12 -14.67 -4.36
C ALA A 8 -15.60 -14.89 -4.57
N LEU A 9 -15.21 -15.71 -5.55
CA LEU A 9 -13.80 -15.96 -5.86
C LEU A 9 -13.13 -14.75 -6.55
N ALA A 10 -13.86 -14.02 -7.39
CA ALA A 10 -13.37 -12.78 -8.01
C ALA A 10 -13.20 -11.63 -7.00
N ALA A 11 -14.03 -11.59 -5.95
CA ALA A 11 -13.93 -10.58 -4.89
C ALA A 11 -12.68 -10.78 -3.99
N ILE A 12 -12.17 -12.01 -3.87
CA ILE A 12 -10.97 -12.32 -3.07
C ILE A 12 -9.68 -11.91 -3.81
N ALA A 13 -9.70 -11.81 -5.13
CA ALA A 13 -8.53 -11.44 -5.93
C ALA A 13 -8.15 -9.95 -5.83
N VAL A 14 -8.95 -9.11 -5.16
CA VAL A 14 -8.72 -7.66 -5.01
C VAL A 14 -7.94 -7.32 -3.74
N SER A 15 -7.55 -8.31 -2.94
CA SER A 15 -6.91 -8.06 -1.63
C SER A 15 -5.40 -7.82 -1.68
N CYS A 16 -4.78 -7.76 -2.86
CA CYS A 16 -3.36 -7.46 -3.01
C CYS A 16 -3.21 -6.05 -3.60
N THR A 17 -2.45 -5.19 -2.93
CA THR A 17 -2.16 -3.86 -3.46
C THR A 17 -1.30 -4.01 -4.70
N SER A 18 -1.83 -3.55 -5.83
CA SER A 18 -1.11 -3.47 -7.09
C SER A 18 -0.58 -2.06 -7.29
N TYR A 19 0.45 -1.94 -8.13
CA TYR A 19 0.94 -0.64 -8.55
C TYR A 19 -0.09 0.02 -9.47
N GLY A 20 -0.44 1.26 -9.16
CA GLY A 20 -1.46 2.04 -9.87
C GLY A 20 -1.92 3.22 -9.04
N ASP A 21 -2.84 4.01 -9.59
CA ASP A 21 -3.39 5.17 -8.89
C ASP A 21 -4.09 4.76 -7.58
N MET A 22 -3.99 5.64 -6.59
CA MET A 22 -4.54 5.44 -5.25
C MET A 22 -6.03 5.07 -5.27
N GLY A 23 -6.38 3.95 -4.65
CA GLY A 23 -7.74 3.46 -4.49
C GLY A 23 -8.02 2.86 -3.10
N LEU A 24 -9.16 2.18 -2.95
CA LEU A 24 -9.60 1.62 -1.65
C LEU A 24 -8.68 0.51 -1.12
N ALA A 25 -7.98 -0.20 -1.99
CA ALA A 25 -7.03 -1.26 -1.61
C ALA A 25 -5.58 -0.76 -1.48
N GLY A 26 -5.39 0.56 -1.52
CA GLY A 26 -4.08 1.20 -1.62
C GLY A 26 -3.76 1.64 -3.05
N GLY A 27 -2.48 1.90 -3.29
CA GLY A 27 -1.95 2.43 -4.55
C GLY A 27 -1.04 3.62 -4.30
N VAL A 28 -0.75 4.38 -5.35
CA VAL A 28 0.16 5.52 -5.32
C VAL A 28 -0.55 6.79 -5.74
N SER A 29 -0.23 7.89 -5.08
CA SER A 29 -0.66 9.22 -5.46
C SER A 29 0.53 10.16 -5.45
N ASP A 30 0.52 11.14 -6.32
CA ASP A 30 1.54 12.17 -6.39
C ASP A 30 0.89 13.55 -6.48
N ARG A 31 1.64 14.56 -6.06
CA ARG A 31 1.21 15.96 -6.11
C ARG A 31 2.42 16.84 -6.36
N GLN A 32 2.38 17.59 -7.45
CA GLN A 32 3.39 18.62 -7.71
C GLN A 32 3.25 19.76 -6.69
N ILE A 33 4.36 20.12 -6.05
CA ILE A 33 4.42 21.19 -5.04
C ILE A 33 5.35 22.33 -5.42
N GLY A 34 6.15 22.14 -6.46
CA GLY A 34 6.97 23.15 -7.09
C GLY A 34 7.33 22.72 -8.51
N GLU A 35 8.07 23.56 -9.22
CA GLU A 35 8.44 23.31 -10.62
C GLU A 35 9.16 21.96 -10.81
N ARG A 36 10.03 21.61 -9.86
CA ARG A 36 10.83 20.37 -9.87
C ARG A 36 10.59 19.48 -8.65
N MET A 37 9.50 19.68 -7.93
CA MET A 37 9.28 19.03 -6.64
C MET A 37 7.90 18.40 -6.52
N TRP A 38 7.86 17.15 -6.06
CA TRP A 38 6.64 16.37 -5.86
C TRP A 38 6.60 15.75 -4.47
N ASP A 39 5.40 15.74 -3.89
CA ASP A 39 5.07 14.83 -2.79
C ASP A 39 4.48 13.55 -3.40
N ILE A 40 5.01 12.39 -3.04
CA ILE A 40 4.55 11.09 -3.49
C ILE A 40 4.15 10.29 -2.25
N ARG A 41 3.01 9.61 -2.31
CA ARG A 41 2.48 8.77 -1.24
C ARG A 41 2.05 7.43 -1.79
N SER A 42 2.38 6.38 -1.07
CA SER A 42 2.05 5.00 -1.38
C SER A 42 1.41 4.36 -0.16
N ASN A 43 0.25 3.73 -0.36
CA ASN A 43 -0.45 3.02 0.71
C ASN A 43 -0.68 1.57 0.29
N GLY A 44 -0.45 0.66 1.23
CA GLY A 44 -0.73 -0.75 1.07
C GLY A 44 -1.95 -1.20 1.86
N SER A 45 -2.51 -2.32 1.41
CA SER A 45 -3.48 -3.11 2.16
C SER A 45 -2.79 -3.87 3.30
N ALA A 46 -3.58 -4.48 4.19
CA ALA A 46 -3.06 -5.25 5.32
C ALA A 46 -2.25 -6.50 4.91
N PHE A 47 -2.26 -6.86 3.63
CA PHE A 47 -1.53 -8.00 3.07
C PHE A 47 -0.28 -7.58 2.29
N ALA A 48 -0.06 -6.29 2.06
CA ALA A 48 1.10 -5.78 1.35
C ALA A 48 2.35 -5.77 2.25
N ASN A 49 3.53 -5.81 1.63
CA ASN A 49 4.82 -5.66 2.33
C ASN A 49 5.26 -4.18 2.30
N LEU A 50 5.84 -3.67 3.39
CA LEU A 50 6.39 -2.32 3.45
C LEU A 50 7.40 -2.04 2.33
N THR A 51 8.33 -2.95 2.03
CA THR A 51 9.33 -2.76 0.97
C THR A 51 8.69 -2.58 -0.41
N GLN A 52 7.60 -3.31 -0.68
CA GLN A 52 6.84 -3.13 -1.92
C GLN A 52 6.22 -1.73 -2.00
N ILE A 53 5.73 -1.21 -0.87
CA ILE A 53 5.13 0.14 -0.79
C ILE A 53 6.19 1.24 -0.92
N GLU A 54 7.40 1.01 -0.42
CA GLU A 54 8.56 1.89 -0.62
C GLU A 54 8.99 1.91 -2.10
N ASP A 55 9.10 0.73 -2.74
CA ASP A 55 9.44 0.63 -4.16
C ASP A 55 8.46 1.41 -5.04
N TYR A 56 7.18 1.43 -4.67
CA TYR A 56 6.14 2.18 -5.38
C TYR A 56 6.38 3.69 -5.40
N ILE A 57 6.96 4.26 -4.33
CA ILE A 57 7.35 5.67 -4.30
C ILE A 57 8.40 5.96 -5.36
N TYR A 58 9.46 5.15 -5.42
CA TYR A 58 10.56 5.36 -6.35
C TYR A 58 10.16 5.05 -7.80
N LEU A 59 9.33 4.02 -8.02
CA LEU A 59 8.78 3.74 -9.35
C LEU A 59 7.93 4.92 -9.86
N ARG A 60 7.07 5.49 -9.01
CA ARG A 60 6.29 6.68 -9.37
C ARG A 60 7.17 7.91 -9.59
N ALA A 61 8.22 8.08 -8.79
CA ALA A 61 9.21 9.13 -9.01
C ALA A 61 9.87 8.98 -10.40
N ALA A 62 10.26 7.75 -10.78
CA ALA A 62 10.82 7.48 -12.08
C ALA A 62 9.81 7.75 -13.23
N GLU A 63 8.54 7.40 -13.06
CA GLU A 63 7.48 7.76 -14.03
C GLU A 63 7.38 9.26 -14.25
N ILE A 64 7.28 10.03 -13.16
CA ILE A 64 7.23 11.49 -13.20
C ILE A 64 8.50 12.04 -13.87
N GLY A 65 9.66 11.48 -13.53
CA GLY A 65 10.94 11.84 -14.11
C GLY A 65 10.95 11.70 -15.64
N ARG A 66 10.59 10.51 -16.13
CA ARG A 66 10.55 10.21 -17.58
C ARG A 66 9.52 11.06 -18.31
N ALA A 67 8.34 11.28 -17.70
CA ALA A 67 7.27 12.07 -18.30
C ALA A 67 7.63 13.56 -18.43
N ASN A 68 8.45 14.09 -17.53
CA ASN A 68 8.81 15.52 -17.47
C ASN A 68 10.23 15.83 -17.97
N GLY A 69 10.98 14.83 -18.46
CA GLY A 69 12.33 15.02 -19.02
C GLY A 69 13.44 15.18 -17.98
N PHE A 70 13.23 14.70 -16.76
CA PHE A 70 14.25 14.63 -15.72
C PHE A 70 15.09 13.35 -15.84
N SER A 71 16.36 13.43 -15.44
CA SER A 71 17.28 12.29 -15.48
C SER A 71 17.61 11.73 -14.11
N HIS A 72 17.54 12.57 -13.08
CA HIS A 72 17.87 12.20 -11.71
C HIS A 72 16.89 12.81 -10.72
N PHE A 73 16.80 12.21 -9.55
CA PHE A 73 16.07 12.76 -8.43
C PHE A 73 16.73 12.41 -7.10
N THR A 74 16.39 13.16 -6.07
CA THR A 74 16.80 12.85 -4.69
C THR A 74 15.61 13.04 -3.74
N PRO A 75 15.40 12.14 -2.79
CA PRO A 75 14.43 12.34 -1.73
C PRO A 75 14.92 13.41 -0.75
N LEU A 76 14.10 14.44 -0.53
CA LEU A 76 14.33 15.48 0.48
C LEU A 76 13.82 15.07 1.85
N SER A 77 12.80 14.23 1.90
CA SER A 77 12.26 13.64 3.12
C SER A 77 11.58 12.34 2.80
N GLU A 78 11.72 11.35 3.67
CA GLU A 78 11.13 10.03 3.54
C GLU A 78 10.57 9.60 4.88
N ALA A 79 9.39 9.00 4.86
CA ALA A 79 8.79 8.36 6.00
C ALA A 79 8.11 7.08 5.53
N SER A 80 8.32 5.98 6.22
CA SER A 80 7.63 4.73 5.95
C SER A 80 7.34 4.00 7.25
N GLY A 81 6.30 3.19 7.24
CA GLY A 81 5.93 2.44 8.43
C GLY A 81 4.63 1.70 8.29
N TYR A 82 4.07 1.32 9.44
CA TYR A 82 2.79 0.65 9.53
C TYR A 82 1.82 1.52 10.32
N GLU A 83 0.62 1.71 9.80
CA GLU A 83 -0.50 2.23 10.58
C GLU A 83 -1.25 1.06 11.22
N GLU A 84 -1.56 1.18 12.51
CA GLU A 84 -2.39 0.21 13.22
C GLU A 84 -3.85 0.66 13.23
N HIS A 85 -4.74 -0.25 12.84
CA HIS A 85 -6.18 -0.06 12.83
C HIS A 85 -6.82 -0.98 13.85
N LEU A 86 -7.76 -0.43 14.62
CA LEU A 86 -8.52 -1.18 15.61
C LEU A 86 -9.95 -1.41 15.11
N TYR A 87 -10.40 -2.65 15.20
CA TYR A 87 -11.77 -3.05 14.97
C TYR A 87 -12.35 -3.63 16.25
N THR A 88 -13.36 -2.98 16.81
CA THR A 88 -14.09 -3.47 17.98
C THR A 88 -15.42 -4.04 17.54
N ASP A 89 -15.58 -5.35 17.72
CA ASP A 89 -16.86 -6.02 17.65
C ASP A 89 -17.60 -5.82 18.99
N ASN A 90 -18.64 -5.00 18.98
CA ASN A 90 -19.48 -4.73 20.14
C ASN A 90 -20.62 -5.75 20.30
N THR A 91 -20.60 -6.85 19.55
CA THR A 91 -21.64 -7.88 19.62
C THR A 91 -21.54 -8.65 20.92
N GLU A 92 -22.60 -8.59 21.72
CA GLU A 92 -22.77 -9.46 22.87
C GLU A 92 -23.60 -10.67 22.44
N THR A 93 -23.04 -11.87 22.60
CA THR A 93 -23.75 -13.11 22.32
C THR A 93 -24.12 -13.79 23.62
N PHE A 94 -25.41 -14.12 23.76
CA PHE A 94 -25.89 -14.93 24.88
C PHE A 94 -26.29 -16.31 24.39
N SER A 95 -25.67 -17.34 24.96
CA SER A 95 -26.04 -18.74 24.73
C SER A 95 -26.55 -19.33 26.03
N THR A 96 -27.65 -20.09 25.97
CA THR A 96 -28.19 -20.80 27.13
C THR A 96 -28.43 -22.25 26.76
N THR A 97 -27.96 -23.15 27.60
CA THR A 97 -28.23 -24.59 27.49
C THR A 97 -29.00 -25.02 28.73
N THR A 98 -30.14 -25.68 28.51
CA THR A 98 -30.96 -26.25 29.60
C THR A 98 -31.02 -27.76 29.43
N ASP A 99 -30.53 -28.47 30.44
CA ASP A 99 -30.59 -29.93 30.52
C ASP A 99 -31.58 -30.35 31.62
N CYS A 100 -32.55 -31.17 31.25
CA CYS A 100 -33.58 -31.69 32.16
C CYS A 100 -33.44 -33.20 32.35
N TYR A 101 -33.46 -33.65 33.60
CA TYR A 101 -33.52 -35.06 33.96
C TYR A 101 -34.55 -35.31 35.07
N GLY A 102 -35.57 -36.13 34.76
CA GLY A 102 -36.69 -36.38 35.68
C GLY A 102 -37.53 -35.11 35.91
N ARG A 103 -37.68 -34.70 37.17
CA ARG A 103 -38.40 -33.46 37.55
C ARG A 103 -37.47 -32.27 37.81
N SER A 104 -36.19 -32.40 37.49
CA SER A 104 -35.16 -31.40 37.74
C SER A 104 -34.56 -30.91 36.42
N CYS A 105 -34.36 -29.60 36.29
CA CYS A 105 -33.66 -29.00 35.16
C CYS A 105 -32.51 -28.12 35.67
N LYS A 106 -31.39 -28.13 34.95
CA LYS A 106 -30.27 -27.22 35.14
C LYS A 106 -30.15 -26.35 33.90
N THR A 107 -30.00 -25.05 34.10
CA THR A 107 -29.75 -24.09 33.02
C THR A 107 -28.39 -23.47 33.23
N GLU A 108 -27.56 -23.48 32.20
CA GLU A 108 -26.27 -22.80 32.15
C GLU A 108 -26.27 -21.79 31.01
N GLY A 109 -25.75 -20.59 31.28
CA GLY A 109 -25.64 -19.52 30.29
C GLY A 109 -24.18 -19.14 30.06
N THR A 110 -23.82 -18.82 28.82
CA THR A 110 -22.54 -18.22 28.44
C THR A 110 -22.80 -16.87 27.80
N VAL A 111 -22.11 -15.83 28.27
CA VAL A 111 -22.08 -14.50 27.65
C VAL A 111 -20.73 -14.33 26.98
N THR A 112 -20.72 -14.07 25.68
CA THR A 112 -19.54 -13.59 24.95
C THR A 112 -19.69 -12.09 24.77
N GLY A 113 -18.83 -11.32 25.43
CA GLY A 113 -18.83 -9.86 25.38
C GLY A 113 -18.06 -9.31 24.17
N PRO A 114 -17.95 -7.97 24.08
CA PRO A 114 -17.23 -7.29 23.01
C PRO A 114 -15.79 -7.77 22.85
N SER A 115 -15.29 -7.80 21.62
CA SER A 115 -13.91 -8.15 21.31
C SER A 115 -13.26 -7.07 20.46
N THR A 116 -11.96 -6.81 20.65
CA THR A 116 -11.19 -5.89 19.82
C THR A 116 -10.09 -6.66 19.10
N SER A 117 -10.01 -6.49 17.79
CA SER A 117 -8.97 -7.03 16.92
C SER A 117 -8.21 -5.87 16.27
N SER A 118 -6.92 -6.05 15.99
CA SER A 118 -6.13 -5.06 15.23
C SER A 118 -5.58 -5.64 13.93
N TYR A 119 -5.38 -4.76 12.95
CA TYR A 119 -4.63 -5.07 11.73
C TYR A 119 -3.74 -3.87 11.38
N ARG A 120 -2.73 -4.09 10.54
CA ARG A 120 -1.78 -3.04 10.16
C ARG A 120 -1.69 -2.88 8.66
N THR A 121 -1.51 -1.66 8.19
CA THR A 121 -1.34 -1.33 6.77
C THR A 121 0.00 -0.60 6.57
N PRO A 122 0.86 -1.05 5.63
CA PRO A 122 2.08 -0.33 5.32
C PRO A 122 1.78 0.96 4.54
N HIS A 123 2.58 2.00 4.78
CA HIS A 123 2.56 3.26 4.03
C HIS A 123 3.98 3.77 3.82
N ALA A 124 4.16 4.57 2.78
CA ALA A 124 5.38 5.33 2.54
C ALA A 124 5.03 6.72 1.95
N ASP A 125 5.78 7.72 2.35
CA ASP A 125 5.69 9.11 1.90
C ASP A 125 7.08 9.60 1.55
N ALA A 126 7.23 10.26 0.41
CA ALA A 126 8.47 10.95 0.08
C ALA A 126 8.20 12.29 -0.59
N ARG A 127 9.08 13.24 -0.30
CA ARG A 127 9.21 14.47 -1.06
C ARG A 127 10.42 14.36 -1.97
N ILE A 128 10.20 14.45 -3.27
CA ILE A 128 11.24 14.23 -4.27
C ILE A 128 11.55 15.55 -4.98
N LEU A 129 12.85 15.84 -5.11
CA LEU A 129 13.38 16.90 -5.96
C LEU A 129 14.01 16.29 -7.21
N PHE A 130 13.62 16.79 -8.37
CA PHE A 130 14.08 16.32 -9.67
C PHE A 130 15.12 17.25 -10.30
N PHE A 131 15.93 16.68 -11.18
CA PHE A 131 16.99 17.36 -11.91
C PHE A 131 16.93 17.00 -13.39
N THR A 132 17.05 18.02 -14.24
CA THR A 132 17.30 17.81 -15.67
C THR A 132 18.73 17.31 -15.89
N PRO A 133 19.05 16.72 -17.07
CA PRO A 133 20.42 16.32 -17.40
C PRO A 133 21.44 17.46 -17.23
N ALA A 134 21.11 18.66 -17.73
CA ALA A 134 22.00 19.81 -17.64
C ALA A 134 22.23 20.24 -16.19
N GLU A 135 21.16 20.34 -15.40
CA GLU A 135 21.29 20.67 -13.97
C GLU A 135 22.11 19.63 -13.22
N TYR A 136 21.94 18.35 -13.51
CA TYR A 136 22.71 17.27 -12.86
C TYR A 136 24.21 17.33 -13.20
N ASP A 137 24.55 17.66 -14.45
CA ASP A 137 25.95 17.77 -14.88
C ASP A 137 26.65 19.01 -14.30
N ASP A 138 25.90 20.07 -14.02
CA ASP A 138 26.40 21.30 -13.39
C ASP A 138 26.64 21.14 -11.87
N LEU A 139 26.14 20.07 -11.24
CA LEU A 139 26.32 19.84 -9.81
C LEU A 139 27.74 19.33 -9.47
N PRO A 140 28.27 19.73 -8.31
CA PRO A 140 29.50 19.14 -7.76
C PRO A 140 29.38 17.62 -7.62
N ALA A 141 30.49 16.91 -7.84
CA ALA A 141 30.51 15.45 -7.81
C ALA A 141 30.04 14.87 -6.46
N GLU A 142 30.28 15.57 -5.35
CA GLU A 142 29.84 15.21 -4.01
C GLU A 142 28.32 15.25 -3.83
N GLU A 143 27.61 16.14 -4.52
CA GLU A 143 26.15 16.24 -4.45
C GLU A 143 25.48 15.16 -5.31
N ARG A 144 26.17 14.67 -6.34
CA ARG A 144 25.69 13.62 -7.24
C ARG A 144 25.64 12.23 -6.61
N VAL A 145 26.37 12.00 -5.52
CA VAL A 145 26.52 10.67 -4.87
C VAL A 145 25.18 10.12 -4.35
N TYR A 146 24.27 10.99 -3.90
CA TYR A 146 22.99 10.61 -3.30
C TYR A 146 21.81 10.75 -4.26
N MET A 147 22.08 10.99 -5.55
CA MET A 147 21.04 11.14 -6.56
C MET A 147 20.76 9.81 -7.24
N MET A 148 19.49 9.49 -7.37
CA MET A 148 19.02 8.29 -8.04
C MET A 148 18.78 8.60 -9.51
N SER A 149 19.23 7.70 -10.40
CA SER A 149 18.95 7.79 -11.83
C SER A 149 17.52 7.35 -12.10
N VAL A 150 16.76 8.18 -12.80
CA VAL A 150 15.39 7.90 -13.24
C VAL A 150 15.33 6.60 -14.05
N ASP A 151 16.21 6.46 -15.04
CA ASP A 151 16.21 5.28 -15.90
C ASP A 151 16.67 4.01 -15.17
N ALA A 152 17.64 4.12 -14.26
CA ALA A 152 18.08 2.97 -13.47
C ALA A 152 16.95 2.43 -12.58
N ILE A 153 16.24 3.32 -11.88
CA ILE A 153 15.10 2.97 -11.03
C ILE A 153 13.95 2.39 -11.88
N TRP A 154 13.62 3.05 -13.00
CA TRP A 154 12.58 2.56 -13.91
C TRP A 154 12.89 1.14 -14.41
N ASN A 155 14.11 0.91 -14.90
CA ASN A 155 14.50 -0.38 -15.47
C ASN A 155 14.56 -1.51 -14.43
N ASP A 156 14.80 -1.19 -13.15
CA ASP A 156 14.80 -2.19 -12.07
C ASP A 156 13.39 -2.50 -11.56
N LEU A 157 12.57 -1.46 -11.32
CA LEU A 157 11.28 -1.61 -10.64
C LEU A 157 10.10 -1.82 -11.59
N ALA A 158 10.08 -1.20 -12.77
CA ALA A 158 8.95 -1.33 -13.69
C ALA A 158 8.67 -2.79 -14.08
N PRO A 159 9.66 -3.64 -14.43
CA PRO A 159 9.41 -5.03 -14.78
C PRO A 159 8.82 -5.86 -13.63
N ARG A 160 9.00 -5.44 -12.37
CA ARG A 160 8.48 -6.15 -11.18
C ARG A 160 7.01 -5.86 -10.93
N TYR A 161 6.55 -4.66 -11.29
CA TYR A 161 5.26 -4.14 -10.82
C TYR A 161 4.30 -3.71 -11.94
N ILE A 162 4.82 -3.42 -13.13
CA ILE A 162 4.03 -3.08 -14.30
C ILE A 162 4.07 -4.31 -15.21
N PRO A 163 3.00 -5.12 -15.26
CA PRO A 163 2.98 -6.27 -16.15
C PRO A 163 3.09 -5.80 -17.60
N GLU A 164 4.03 -6.37 -18.35
CA GLU A 164 4.08 -6.15 -19.80
C GLU A 164 2.72 -6.56 -20.38
N THR A 165 2.01 -5.60 -20.98
CA THR A 165 0.87 -5.93 -21.82
C THR A 165 1.42 -6.79 -22.96
N ARG A 166 1.26 -8.12 -22.87
CA ARG A 166 1.45 -9.00 -24.02
C ARG A 166 0.46 -8.54 -25.07
N GLU A 167 0.93 -7.76 -26.04
CA GLU A 167 0.19 -7.50 -27.27
C GLU A 167 -0.17 -8.87 -27.86
N GLY A 168 -1.47 -9.12 -27.98
CA GLY A 168 -2.06 -10.31 -28.59
C GLY A 168 -2.75 -9.94 -29.89
#